data_AF-A0AAU9SKD6-F1
#
_entry.id   AF-A0AAU9SKD6-F1
#
_cell.length_a   1.000
_cell.length_b   1.000
_cell.length_c   1.000
_cell.angle_alpha   90.00
_cell.angle_beta   90.00
_cell.angle_gamma   90.00
#
_symmetry.space_group_name_H-M   'P 1'
#
loop_
_entity.id
_entity.type
_entity.pdbx_description
1 polymer ?
#
loop_
_entity_poly.entity_id
_entity_poly.type
_entity_poly.pdbx_seq_one_letter_code
_entity_poly.pdbx_strand_id
1 'polypeptide(L)'
;MEEQEVYLTVRMRAVWSHSSVISNCKLSPRIRRISAASLTSNRNLLPMTSTEDPELRDFVGFLESLKNYEKSGVPKGAGTDSGEGFDLGRMKRLMLRLHNPHFKYKVVHVAGTKGKGSTSAFLSNILRAGGYSVGCYSSPHILSIKERISCNGDPVSASSLNDLFYSIKPILEQSIQEENGSLSHFEAGLGGGRDATNVIESSNLAASVITTIGEEHMAALGGSLETIAEAKSGIIKHARPVVLGGPFLPHIEGILRSKAASMSSSVVLASNIGSSSSIKGIINKNGIGLCQSCDIVIQDEKDDVKPIVELGNVNLRMLGHHQLQNAVTATYLRWGRVTDEAIRIGLENTRLLGRSQFLTPEEAETLQLPGATVLLDGVFEEENVFGNKTVSSFVRQQITNIEF
;
A
#
# COMPACT_ATOMS: atom_id res chain seq x y z
N MET A 1 1.04 -8.47 -30.68
CA MET A 1 1.45 -7.59 -29.58
C MET A 1 1.88 -8.51 -28.46
N GLU A 2 3.12 -8.45 -28.00
CA GLU A 2 3.53 -9.18 -26.81
C GLU A 2 2.79 -8.60 -25.60
N GLU A 3 2.07 -9.44 -24.85
CA GLU A 3 1.46 -9.05 -23.57
C GLU A 3 2.59 -8.64 -22.62
N GLN A 4 2.65 -7.36 -22.25
CA GLN A 4 3.62 -6.88 -21.28
C GLN A 4 3.06 -7.06 -19.87
N GLU A 5 3.69 -7.95 -19.10
CA GLU A 5 3.36 -8.18 -17.69
C GLU A 5 4.14 -7.22 -16.78
N VAL A 6 3.41 -6.53 -15.90
CA VAL A 6 3.99 -5.63 -14.89
C VAL A 6 3.50 -6.06 -13.50
N TYR A 7 4.43 -6.25 -12.57
CA TYR A 7 4.09 -6.55 -11.18
C TYR A 7 4.34 -5.34 -10.28
N LEU A 8 3.39 -5.03 -9.41
CA LEU A 8 3.51 -4.01 -8.39
C LEU A 8 3.74 -4.69 -7.05
N THR A 9 4.83 -4.34 -6.36
CA THR A 9 5.14 -4.94 -5.06
C THR A 9 5.05 -3.87 -3.97
N VAL A 10 4.16 -4.12 -3.02
CA VAL A 10 3.88 -3.25 -1.88
C VAL A 10 3.86 -4.06 -0.61
N ARG A 11 4.48 -3.51 0.43
CA ARG A 11 4.20 -3.95 1.78
C ARG A 11 3.55 -2.81 2.54
N MET A 12 2.37 -2.96 3.11
CA MET A 12 1.83 -2.01 4.09
C MET A 12 1.69 -2.69 5.46
N ARG A 13 1.36 -1.89 6.47
CA ARG A 13 1.10 -2.32 7.84
C ARG A 13 -0.36 -2.01 8.19
N ALA A 14 -1.03 -2.96 8.82
CA ALA A 14 -2.19 -2.74 9.67
C ALA A 14 -1.85 -3.39 11.00
N VAL A 15 -1.77 -2.56 12.04
CA VAL A 15 -1.64 -3.03 13.41
C VAL A 15 -3.04 -3.04 13.98
N TRP A 16 -3.59 -4.23 14.23
CA TRP A 16 -4.82 -4.37 14.99
C TRP A 16 -4.44 -4.70 16.43
N SER A 17 -4.33 -3.68 17.29
CA SER A 17 -4.28 -3.94 18.73
C SER A 17 -5.70 -4.20 19.23
N HIS A 18 -5.94 -5.41 19.73
CA HIS A 18 -7.10 -5.66 20.58
C HIS A 18 -6.87 -4.91 21.88
N SER A 19 -7.77 -3.99 22.21
CA SER A 19 -7.79 -3.12 23.41
C SER A 19 -7.23 -1.71 23.19
N SER A 20 -8.12 -0.80 22.82
CA SER A 20 -8.07 0.58 23.34
C SER A 20 -9.46 1.20 23.31
N VAL A 21 -10.06 1.33 24.50
CA VAL A 21 -11.31 2.04 24.75
C VAL A 21 -10.98 3.51 24.99
N ILE A 22 -11.52 4.43 24.18
CA ILE A 22 -11.64 5.85 24.57
C ILE A 22 -12.98 6.40 24.14
N SER A 23 -13.80 6.68 25.16
CA SER A 23 -14.86 7.67 25.16
C SER A 23 -14.23 9.04 25.44
N ASN A 24 -14.36 9.99 24.50
CA ASN A 24 -14.34 11.46 24.67
C ASN A 24 -13.64 12.16 23.49
N CYS A 25 -14.32 12.18 22.36
CA CYS A 25 -14.17 13.25 21.37
C CYS A 25 -15.57 13.81 21.11
N LYS A 26 -15.81 15.09 21.41
CA LYS A 26 -17.06 15.77 21.04
C LYS A 26 -17.10 15.94 19.52
N LEU A 27 -17.63 14.94 18.84
CA LEU A 27 -18.10 15.05 17.45
C LEU A 27 -19.48 15.75 17.48
N SER A 28 -19.83 16.44 16.39
CA SER A 28 -21.16 17.03 16.23
C SER A 28 -22.25 15.96 16.43
N PRO A 29 -23.45 16.30 16.94
CA PRO A 29 -24.52 15.32 17.17
C PRO A 29 -24.92 14.50 15.93
N ARG A 30 -24.55 14.97 14.72
CA ARG A 30 -24.80 14.30 13.44
C ARG A 30 -23.75 13.25 13.05
N ILE A 31 -22.60 13.20 13.72
CA ILE A 31 -21.50 12.26 13.39
C ILE A 31 -21.31 11.31 14.57
N ARG A 32 -21.71 10.05 14.39
CA ARG A 32 -21.50 8.98 15.38
C ARG A 32 -20.37 8.06 14.93
N ARG A 33 -19.37 7.86 15.78
CA ARG A 33 -18.37 6.80 15.60
C ARG A 33 -18.98 5.50 16.11
N ILE A 34 -19.22 4.55 15.21
CA ILE A 34 -19.69 3.21 15.58
C ILE A 34 -18.45 2.34 15.82
N SER A 35 -18.33 1.73 17.00
CA SER A 35 -17.27 0.73 17.23
C SER A 35 -17.69 -0.60 16.63
N ALA A 36 -16.74 -1.41 16.15
CA ALA A 36 -17.02 -2.77 15.67
C ALA A 36 -17.79 -3.62 16.70
N ALA A 37 -17.50 -3.43 18.00
CA ALA A 37 -18.19 -4.10 19.11
C ALA A 37 -19.67 -3.65 19.30
N SER A 38 -20.05 -2.48 18.77
CA SER A 38 -21.43 -1.97 18.84
C SER A 38 -22.33 -2.63 17.79
N LEU A 39 -21.75 -3.12 16.70
CA LEU A 39 -22.47 -3.84 15.64
C LEU A 39 -22.75 -5.30 16.01
N THR A 40 -22.01 -5.83 17.00
CA THR A 40 -22.12 -7.23 17.45
C THR A 40 -23.11 -7.45 18.59
N SER A 41 -23.85 -6.44 19.05
CA SER A 41 -24.78 -6.58 20.20
C SER A 41 -26.15 -7.20 19.86
N ASN A 42 -26.44 -7.46 18.58
CA ASN A 42 -27.63 -8.22 18.18
C ASN A 42 -27.33 -9.72 18.15
N ARG A 43 -27.93 -10.45 19.09
CA ARG A 43 -27.77 -11.89 19.40
C ARG A 43 -28.14 -12.89 18.28
N ASN A 44 -28.22 -12.47 17.01
CA ASN A 44 -28.43 -13.36 15.86
C ASN A 44 -27.23 -13.42 14.89
N LEU A 45 -26.11 -12.77 15.22
CA LEU A 45 -24.85 -13.06 14.53
C LEU A 45 -24.32 -14.38 15.10
N LEU A 46 -24.40 -15.44 14.29
CA LEU A 46 -23.59 -16.65 14.47
C LEU A 46 -22.17 -16.23 14.85
N PRO A 47 -21.48 -16.96 15.76
CA PRO A 47 -20.08 -16.66 16.03
C PRO A 47 -19.38 -16.61 14.67
N MET A 48 -18.69 -15.50 14.39
CA MET A 48 -17.84 -15.39 13.20
C MET A 48 -16.71 -16.41 13.37
N THR A 49 -17.04 -17.64 13.02
CA THR A 49 -16.11 -18.70 12.69
C THR A 49 -15.21 -18.15 11.59
N SER A 50 -13.91 -18.37 11.72
CA SER A 50 -12.88 -17.93 10.77
C SER A 50 -13.39 -18.04 9.34
N THR A 51 -13.50 -16.91 8.64
CA THR A 51 -13.89 -16.76 7.24
C THR A 51 -12.79 -17.26 6.29
N GLU A 52 -12.17 -18.39 6.62
CA GLU A 52 -11.12 -18.99 5.81
C GLU A 52 -11.74 -20.05 4.92
N ASP A 53 -11.48 -19.94 3.61
CA ASP A 53 -11.86 -20.96 2.64
C ASP A 53 -11.33 -22.32 3.14
N PRO A 54 -12.17 -23.36 3.32
CA PRO A 54 -11.73 -24.65 3.85
C PRO A 54 -10.56 -25.27 3.08
N GLU A 55 -10.47 -24.97 1.77
CA GLU A 55 -9.37 -25.36 0.88
C GLU A 55 -8.01 -24.79 1.30
N LEU A 56 -7.97 -23.64 1.98
CA LEU A 56 -6.73 -22.98 2.40
C LEU A 56 -6.26 -23.41 3.80
N ARG A 57 -6.96 -24.33 4.47
CA ARG A 57 -6.65 -24.74 5.84
C ARG A 57 -5.20 -25.20 6.02
N ASP A 58 -4.71 -26.05 5.12
CA ASP A 58 -3.35 -26.57 5.18
C ASP A 58 -2.30 -25.49 4.89
N PHE A 59 -2.60 -24.62 3.93
CA PHE A 59 -1.76 -23.48 3.59
C PHE A 59 -1.62 -22.52 4.78
N VAL A 60 -2.75 -22.09 5.37
CA VAL A 60 -2.75 -21.21 6.54
C VAL A 60 -2.04 -21.88 7.71
N GLY A 61 -2.35 -23.14 8.00
CA GLY A 61 -1.69 -23.91 9.07
C GLY A 61 -0.16 -23.99 8.87
N PHE A 62 0.30 -24.18 7.62
CA PHE A 62 1.73 -24.14 7.31
C PHE A 62 2.33 -22.76 7.58
N LEU A 63 1.68 -21.69 7.13
CA LEU A 63 2.17 -20.32 7.35
C LEU A 63 2.22 -19.94 8.83
N GLU A 64 1.25 -20.37 9.62
CA GLU A 64 1.21 -20.15 11.07
C GLU A 64 2.28 -20.95 11.83
N SER A 65 2.77 -22.05 11.26
CA SER A 65 3.92 -22.78 11.82
C SER A 65 5.25 -22.01 11.68
N LEU A 66 5.32 -21.07 10.75
CA LEU A 66 6.52 -20.25 10.51
C LEU A 66 6.55 -19.04 11.43
N LYS A 67 7.76 -18.48 11.62
CA LYS A 67 7.92 -17.24 12.37
C LYS A 67 7.20 -16.08 11.66
N ASN A 68 6.32 -15.39 12.39
CA ASN A 68 5.52 -14.28 11.86
C ASN A 68 5.93 -12.96 12.52
N TYR A 69 6.85 -12.22 11.87
CA TYR A 69 7.32 -10.94 12.37
C TYR A 69 6.31 -9.79 12.25
N GLU A 70 5.21 -9.96 11.48
CA GLU A 70 4.10 -8.99 11.52
C GLU A 70 3.34 -9.08 12.84
N LYS A 71 3.15 -10.31 13.37
CA LYS A 71 2.49 -10.56 14.66
C LYS A 71 3.44 -10.37 15.85
N SER A 72 4.63 -10.98 15.81
CA SER A 72 5.58 -10.95 16.94
C SER A 72 6.40 -9.67 17.05
N GLY A 73 6.32 -8.78 16.04
CA GLY A 73 7.14 -7.59 15.95
C GLY A 73 8.57 -7.87 15.51
N VAL A 74 9.26 -6.80 15.10
CA VAL A 74 10.64 -6.87 14.61
C VAL A 74 11.62 -6.82 15.79
N PRO A 75 12.59 -7.76 15.90
CA PRO A 75 13.60 -7.75 16.95
C PRO A 75 14.42 -6.45 16.99
N LYS A 76 14.84 -6.05 18.20
CA LYS A 76 15.73 -4.88 18.40
C LYS A 76 17.08 -5.18 17.72
N GLY A 77 17.48 -4.35 16.75
CA GLY A 77 18.73 -4.54 16.00
C GLY A 77 18.60 -5.26 14.66
N ALA A 78 17.39 -5.63 14.23
CA ALA A 78 17.15 -6.22 12.92
C ALA A 78 17.64 -5.34 11.74
N GLY A 79 17.74 -4.02 11.93
CA GLY A 79 18.25 -3.07 10.96
C GLY A 79 19.77 -2.82 11.02
N THR A 80 20.54 -3.52 11.86
CA THR A 80 21.99 -3.32 12.02
C THR A 80 22.81 -4.46 11.40
N ASP A 81 24.11 -4.25 11.16
CA ASP A 81 25.04 -5.28 10.64
C ASP A 81 25.49 -6.25 11.75
N SER A 82 24.52 -6.82 12.46
CA SER A 82 24.75 -7.78 13.55
C SER A 82 24.56 -9.24 13.08
N GLY A 83 25.20 -10.18 13.79
CA GLY A 83 25.16 -11.62 13.48
C GLY A 83 23.79 -12.30 13.65
N GLU A 84 22.79 -11.61 14.22
CA GLU A 84 21.38 -12.04 14.27
C GLU A 84 20.56 -11.53 13.06
N GLY A 85 21.27 -11.21 11.97
CA GLY A 85 20.85 -10.29 10.90
C GLY A 85 19.55 -10.63 10.16
N PHE A 86 18.75 -9.58 9.96
CA PHE A 86 17.79 -9.53 8.86
C PHE A 86 18.52 -9.10 7.60
N ASP A 87 19.01 -10.08 6.86
CA ASP A 87 19.53 -9.90 5.51
C ASP A 87 18.61 -10.58 4.48
N LEU A 88 18.84 -10.27 3.20
CA LEU A 88 18.10 -10.89 2.10
C LEU A 88 18.63 -12.28 1.72
N GLY A 89 19.61 -12.82 2.45
CA GLY A 89 20.29 -14.07 2.11
C GLY A 89 19.34 -15.26 2.08
N ARG A 90 18.47 -15.39 3.09
CA ARG A 90 17.41 -16.41 3.14
C ARG A 90 16.49 -16.31 1.93
N MET A 91 15.96 -15.11 1.67
CA MET A 91 15.05 -14.89 0.55
C MET A 91 15.72 -15.15 -0.80
N LYS A 92 16.98 -14.74 -0.99
CA LYS A 92 17.76 -15.01 -2.21
C LYS A 92 17.95 -16.51 -2.44
N ARG A 93 18.28 -17.28 -1.40
CA ARG A 93 18.43 -18.75 -1.48
C ARG A 93 17.10 -19.44 -1.79
N LEU A 94 16.00 -18.99 -1.19
CA LEU A 94 14.66 -19.50 -1.51
C LEU A 94 14.27 -19.18 -2.96
N MET A 95 14.47 -17.94 -3.41
CA MET A 95 14.19 -17.56 -4.80
C MET A 95 15.01 -18.37 -5.80
N LEU A 96 16.28 -18.67 -5.50
CA LEU A 96 17.12 -19.52 -6.34
C LEU A 96 16.54 -20.94 -6.47
N ARG A 97 16.06 -21.54 -5.37
CA ARG A 97 15.41 -22.86 -5.39
C ARG A 97 14.10 -22.86 -6.16
N LEU A 98 13.38 -21.74 -6.14
CA LEU A 98 12.18 -21.52 -6.94
C LEU A 98 12.48 -21.14 -8.40
N HIS A 99 13.74 -21.24 -8.84
CA HIS A 99 14.19 -20.87 -10.18
C HIS A 99 13.96 -19.39 -10.53
N ASN A 100 14.13 -18.50 -9.55
CA ASN A 100 14.07 -17.04 -9.68
C ASN A 100 12.84 -16.52 -10.46
N PRO A 101 11.61 -16.81 -9.99
CA PRO A 101 10.40 -16.45 -10.72
C PRO A 101 10.24 -14.93 -10.90
N HIS A 102 10.81 -14.15 -9.98
CA HIS A 102 10.83 -12.69 -10.00
C HIS A 102 11.66 -12.08 -11.16
N PHE A 103 12.39 -12.89 -11.94
CA PHE A 103 13.08 -12.43 -13.15
C PHE A 103 12.20 -12.41 -14.41
N LYS A 104 10.99 -13.00 -14.35
CA LYS A 104 10.13 -13.19 -15.53
C LYS A 104 9.33 -11.95 -15.92
N TYR A 105 9.27 -10.94 -15.06
CA TYR A 105 8.44 -9.75 -15.25
C TYR A 105 9.15 -8.47 -14.81
N LYS A 106 8.56 -7.32 -15.17
CA LYS A 106 9.00 -6.00 -14.70
C LYS A 106 8.31 -5.64 -13.39
N VAL A 107 9.04 -4.97 -12.49
CA VAL A 107 8.53 -4.65 -11.15
C VAL A 107 8.59 -3.16 -10.84
N VAL A 108 7.46 -2.55 -10.48
CA VAL A 108 7.47 -1.25 -9.79
C VAL A 108 7.43 -1.52 -8.30
N HIS A 109 8.47 -1.06 -7.60
CA HIS A 109 8.65 -1.33 -6.17
C HIS A 109 8.26 -0.10 -5.35
N VAL A 110 7.28 -0.25 -4.45
CA VAL A 110 6.69 0.89 -3.72
C VAL A 110 6.99 0.78 -2.23
N ALA A 111 7.78 1.74 -1.73
CA ALA A 111 8.09 1.93 -0.32
C ALA A 111 7.52 3.28 0.19
N GLY A 112 7.60 3.49 1.51
CA GLY A 112 7.08 4.69 2.17
C GLY A 112 6.49 4.39 3.55
N THR A 113 6.09 5.40 4.31
CA THR A 113 5.40 5.22 5.60
C THR A 113 3.89 5.12 5.38
N LYS A 114 3.29 6.04 4.62
CA LYS A 114 1.85 6.05 4.28
C LYS A 114 1.64 6.11 2.77
N GLY A 115 0.48 5.67 2.28
CA GLY A 115 0.10 5.81 0.87
C GLY A 115 0.61 4.73 -0.10
N LYS A 116 1.44 3.78 0.36
CA LYS A 116 1.99 2.68 -0.46
C LYS A 116 0.90 1.88 -1.19
N GLY A 117 -0.13 1.48 -0.43
CA GLY A 117 -1.28 0.76 -0.97
C GLY A 117 -2.12 1.54 -1.96
N SER A 118 -2.53 2.74 -1.57
CA SER A 118 -3.31 3.62 -2.43
C SER A 118 -2.58 3.90 -3.74
N THR A 119 -1.29 4.26 -3.68
CA THR A 119 -0.47 4.56 -4.87
C THR A 119 -0.43 3.35 -5.81
N SER A 120 -0.30 2.15 -5.26
CA SER A 120 -0.21 0.93 -6.05
C SER A 120 -1.56 0.46 -6.58
N ALA A 121 -2.65 0.71 -5.86
CA ALA A 121 -4.00 0.49 -6.35
C ALA A 121 -4.31 1.43 -7.54
N PHE A 122 -3.95 2.72 -7.43
CA PHE A 122 -4.07 3.66 -8.54
C PHE A 122 -3.22 3.23 -9.73
N LEU A 123 -1.94 2.93 -9.51
CA LEU A 123 -1.04 2.50 -10.57
C LEU A 123 -1.52 1.21 -11.24
N SER A 124 -2.00 0.23 -10.47
CA SER A 124 -2.54 -1.02 -10.99
C SER A 124 -3.69 -0.76 -11.96
N ASN A 125 -4.66 0.07 -11.57
CA ASN A 125 -5.81 0.36 -12.42
C ASN A 125 -5.44 1.21 -13.64
N ILE A 126 -4.50 2.16 -13.51
CA ILE A 126 -3.97 2.93 -14.64
C ILE A 126 -3.33 1.99 -15.67
N LEU A 127 -2.47 1.08 -15.23
CA LEU A 127 -1.79 0.13 -16.12
C LEU A 127 -2.78 -0.86 -16.74
N ARG A 128 -3.73 -1.40 -15.99
CA ARG A 128 -4.79 -2.27 -16.52
C ARG A 128 -5.65 -1.57 -17.56
N ALA A 129 -6.07 -0.32 -17.30
CA ALA A 129 -6.79 0.49 -18.26
C ALA A 129 -5.95 0.80 -19.51
N GLY A 130 -4.63 0.83 -19.37
CA GLY A 130 -3.66 0.93 -20.48
C GLY A 130 -3.44 -0.38 -21.24
N GLY A 131 -4.11 -1.47 -20.87
CA GLY A 131 -4.03 -2.78 -21.53
C GLY A 131 -2.92 -3.71 -21.03
N TYR A 132 -2.27 -3.38 -19.91
CA TYR A 132 -1.24 -4.24 -19.31
C TYR A 132 -1.88 -5.33 -18.43
N SER A 133 -1.27 -6.51 -18.41
CA SER A 133 -1.55 -7.52 -17.38
C SER A 133 -0.78 -7.14 -16.11
N VAL A 134 -1.47 -7.00 -14.99
CA VAL A 134 -0.89 -6.46 -13.76
C VAL A 134 -1.11 -7.40 -12.58
N GLY A 135 -0.02 -7.85 -11.97
CA GLY A 135 -0.05 -8.49 -10.65
C GLY A 135 0.25 -7.47 -9.55
N CYS A 136 -0.42 -7.57 -8.41
CA CYS A 136 -0.13 -6.74 -7.25
C CYS A 136 0.09 -7.60 -6.00
N TYR A 137 1.17 -7.31 -5.28
CA TYR A 137 1.36 -7.77 -3.92
C TYR A 137 1.11 -6.61 -2.97
N SER A 138 0.26 -6.83 -1.96
CA SER A 138 -0.02 -5.84 -0.92
C SER A 138 -0.16 -6.51 0.46
N SER A 139 0.06 -5.75 1.53
CA SER A 139 -0.09 -6.27 2.89
C SER A 139 -0.51 -5.17 3.86
N PRO A 140 -1.02 -5.52 5.05
CA PRO A 140 -1.69 -6.77 5.31
C PRO A 140 -3.06 -6.79 4.61
N HIS A 141 -3.70 -7.95 4.64
CA HIS A 141 -5.10 -8.10 4.25
C HIS A 141 -6.05 -7.59 5.34
N ILE A 142 -7.31 -7.36 4.97
CA ILE A 142 -8.40 -6.99 5.88
C ILE A 142 -9.15 -8.25 6.32
N LEU A 143 -9.65 -9.07 5.39
CA LEU A 143 -10.47 -10.24 5.70
C LEU A 143 -9.77 -11.56 5.36
N SER A 144 -9.12 -11.64 4.21
CA SER A 144 -8.53 -12.89 3.70
C SER A 144 -7.12 -12.71 3.15
N ILE A 145 -6.25 -13.69 3.38
CA ILE A 145 -4.88 -13.71 2.84
C ILE A 145 -4.81 -13.60 1.32
N LYS A 146 -5.87 -14.01 0.62
CA LYS A 146 -6.01 -13.84 -0.83
C LYS A 146 -5.88 -12.37 -1.26
N GLU A 147 -6.33 -11.41 -0.45
CA GLU A 147 -6.22 -9.98 -0.77
C GLU A 147 -4.77 -9.49 -0.90
N ARG A 148 -3.80 -10.25 -0.36
CA ARG A 148 -2.39 -9.88 -0.48
C ARG A 148 -1.83 -10.08 -1.87
N ILE A 149 -2.45 -10.93 -2.70
CA ILE A 149 -2.01 -11.23 -4.05
C ILE A 149 -3.20 -11.05 -4.97
N SER A 150 -3.13 -10.07 -5.86
CA SER A 150 -4.14 -9.89 -6.91
C SER A 150 -3.54 -9.99 -8.29
N CYS A 151 -4.33 -10.55 -9.20
CA CYS A 151 -4.01 -10.66 -10.62
C CYS A 151 -5.11 -9.93 -11.38
N ASN A 152 -4.73 -8.92 -12.17
CA ASN A 152 -5.66 -8.09 -12.92
C ASN A 152 -6.80 -7.53 -12.06
N GLY A 153 -6.46 -7.04 -10.86
CA GLY A 153 -7.36 -6.33 -9.96
C GLY A 153 -8.08 -7.19 -8.92
N ASP A 154 -8.24 -8.48 -9.20
CA ASP A 154 -8.99 -9.38 -8.33
C ASP A 154 -8.03 -10.20 -7.46
N PRO A 155 -8.33 -10.40 -6.17
CA PRO A 155 -7.62 -11.35 -5.34
C PRO A 155 -7.56 -12.73 -6.01
N VAL A 156 -6.43 -13.43 -5.87
CA VAL A 156 -6.31 -14.80 -6.37
C VAL A 156 -7.37 -15.72 -5.74
N SER A 157 -7.81 -16.73 -6.48
CA SER A 157 -8.76 -17.73 -5.97
C SER A 157 -8.11 -18.62 -4.90
N ALA A 158 -8.94 -19.23 -4.05
CA ALA A 158 -8.47 -20.19 -3.04
C ALA A 158 -7.75 -21.38 -3.69
N SER A 159 -8.37 -22.00 -4.71
CA SER A 159 -7.77 -23.09 -5.48
C SER A 159 -6.43 -22.71 -6.10
N SER A 160 -6.31 -21.56 -6.79
CA SER A 160 -5.03 -21.15 -7.37
C SER A 160 -3.92 -20.99 -6.33
N LEU A 161 -4.24 -20.42 -5.17
CA LEU A 161 -3.29 -20.26 -4.08
C LEU A 161 -2.91 -21.61 -3.45
N ASN A 162 -3.88 -22.51 -3.29
CA ASN A 162 -3.68 -23.84 -2.75
C ASN A 162 -2.85 -24.73 -3.68
N ASP A 163 -3.14 -24.72 -4.98
CA ASP A 163 -2.40 -25.46 -6.00
C ASP A 163 -0.94 -24.97 -6.06
N LEU A 164 -0.74 -23.64 -6.02
CA LEU A 164 0.60 -23.06 -5.92
C LEU A 164 1.31 -23.53 -4.65
N PHE A 165 0.63 -23.47 -3.49
CA PHE A 165 1.20 -23.91 -2.22
C PHE A 165 1.67 -25.37 -2.29
N TYR A 166 0.83 -26.31 -2.71
CA TYR A 166 1.24 -27.71 -2.81
C TYR A 166 2.35 -27.94 -3.84
N SER A 167 2.37 -27.19 -4.94
CA SER A 167 3.44 -27.28 -5.93
C SER A 167 4.82 -26.87 -5.40
N ILE A 168 4.87 -25.89 -4.49
CA ILE A 168 6.13 -25.38 -3.91
C ILE A 168 6.44 -25.91 -2.52
N LYS A 169 5.48 -26.56 -1.84
CA LYS A 169 5.61 -27.05 -0.46
C LYS A 169 6.88 -27.89 -0.23
N PRO A 170 7.26 -28.85 -1.11
CA PRO A 170 8.50 -29.61 -0.92
C PRO A 170 9.76 -28.71 -0.91
N ILE A 171 9.77 -27.66 -1.73
CA ILE A 171 10.88 -26.68 -1.79
C ILE A 171 10.91 -25.83 -0.52
N LEU A 172 9.75 -25.46 0.01
CA LEU A 172 9.65 -24.73 1.29
C LEU A 172 10.16 -25.58 2.44
N GLU A 173 9.76 -26.85 2.53
CA GLU A 173 10.22 -27.79 3.56
C GLU A 173 11.73 -28.02 3.51
N GLN A 174 12.29 -28.21 2.31
CA GLN A 174 13.75 -28.28 2.13
C GLN A 174 14.43 -26.99 2.61
N SER A 175 13.88 -25.83 2.27
CA SER A 175 14.43 -24.54 2.68
C SER A 175 14.38 -24.35 4.20
N ILE A 176 13.31 -24.82 4.86
CA ILE A 176 13.19 -24.80 6.32
C ILE A 176 14.31 -25.63 6.96
N GLN A 177 14.56 -26.84 6.42
CA GLN A 177 15.61 -27.72 6.95
C GLN A 177 17.00 -27.09 6.81
N GLU A 178 17.34 -26.55 5.64
CA GLU A 178 18.65 -25.96 5.35
C GLU A 178 18.89 -24.65 6.12
N GLU A 179 17.83 -23.93 6.48
CA GLU A 179 17.88 -22.71 7.30
C GLU A 179 17.71 -23.00 8.80
N ASN A 180 17.80 -24.27 9.24
CA ASN A 180 17.62 -24.69 10.63
C ASN A 180 16.32 -24.15 11.27
N GLY A 181 15.21 -24.17 10.53
CA GLY A 181 13.91 -23.69 11.00
C GLY A 181 13.70 -22.18 10.90
N SER A 182 14.65 -21.42 10.34
CA SER A 182 14.64 -19.94 10.36
C SER A 182 13.79 -19.30 9.26
N LEU A 183 12.98 -20.06 8.53
CA LEU A 183 12.07 -19.50 7.53
C LEU A 183 10.93 -18.74 8.23
N SER A 184 10.66 -17.52 7.76
CA SER A 184 9.56 -16.70 8.26
C SER A 184 8.45 -16.60 7.22
N HIS A 185 7.20 -16.64 7.66
CA HIS A 185 6.06 -16.34 6.78
C HIS A 185 6.11 -14.88 6.29
N PHE A 186 6.56 -13.97 7.15
CA PHE A 186 6.83 -12.58 6.80
C PHE A 186 8.18 -12.17 7.37
N GLU A 187 9.17 -11.93 6.53
CA GLU A 187 10.45 -11.37 6.97
C GLU A 187 10.22 -9.97 7.55
N ALA A 188 11.00 -9.49 8.53
CA ALA A 188 10.76 -8.14 9.07
C ALA A 188 11.03 -7.09 7.98
N GLY A 189 9.99 -6.37 7.59
CA GLY A 189 10.05 -5.34 6.56
C GLY A 189 10.56 -4.03 7.11
N LEU A 190 11.87 -3.97 7.33
CA LEU A 190 12.52 -2.76 7.79
C LEU A 190 12.81 -1.83 6.62
N GLY A 191 11.86 -0.94 6.38
CA GLY A 191 12.00 0.21 5.47
C GLY A 191 11.84 -0.18 4.01
N GLY A 192 12.81 -0.91 3.46
CA GLY A 192 12.86 -1.29 2.05
C GLY A 192 14.13 -2.07 1.70
N GLY A 193 15.30 -1.55 2.07
CA GLY A 193 16.60 -2.15 1.75
C GLY A 193 16.76 -3.61 2.20
N ARG A 194 16.19 -3.95 3.36
CA ARG A 194 16.24 -5.29 3.98
C ARG A 194 14.89 -6.00 3.96
N ASP A 195 13.91 -5.46 3.24
CA ASP A 195 12.61 -6.12 3.10
C ASP A 195 12.72 -7.29 2.13
N ALA A 196 12.06 -8.42 2.45
CA ALA A 196 11.99 -9.62 1.61
C ALA A 196 11.68 -9.33 0.13
N THR A 197 10.89 -8.30 -0.16
CA THR A 197 10.56 -7.89 -1.53
C THR A 197 11.73 -7.29 -2.30
N ASN A 198 12.81 -6.87 -1.64
CA ASN A 198 13.96 -6.20 -2.26
C ASN A 198 15.00 -7.15 -2.87
N VAL A 199 14.62 -8.39 -3.18
CA VAL A 199 15.40 -9.31 -4.02
C VAL A 199 15.30 -8.99 -5.52
N ILE A 200 14.50 -7.99 -5.89
CA ILE A 200 14.34 -7.52 -7.27
C ILE A 200 15.67 -6.97 -7.81
N GLU A 201 16.14 -7.54 -8.92
CA GLU A 201 17.35 -7.09 -9.60
C GLU A 201 17.14 -5.79 -10.40
N SER A 202 18.21 -5.01 -10.57
CA SER A 202 18.18 -3.77 -11.35
C SER A 202 17.66 -4.02 -12.78
N SER A 203 17.92 -5.16 -13.41
CA SER A 203 17.40 -5.50 -14.75
C SER A 203 15.87 -5.59 -14.82
N ASN A 204 15.23 -5.97 -13.72
CA ASN A 204 13.79 -6.24 -13.61
C ASN A 204 13.02 -5.09 -12.99
N LEU A 205 13.69 -4.24 -12.21
CA LEU A 205 13.07 -3.06 -11.66
C LEU A 205 12.72 -2.07 -12.78
N ALA A 206 11.44 -1.77 -12.86
CA ALA A 206 10.83 -0.78 -13.72
C ALA A 206 11.06 0.63 -13.19
N ALA A 207 10.67 0.86 -11.94
CA ALA A 207 10.85 2.09 -11.20
C ALA A 207 10.78 1.81 -9.70
N SER A 208 11.43 2.67 -8.90
CA SER A 208 11.21 2.72 -7.45
C SER A 208 10.29 3.87 -7.09
N VAL A 209 9.42 3.68 -6.12
CA VAL A 209 8.50 4.71 -5.62
C VAL A 209 8.67 4.84 -4.13
N ILE A 210 8.89 6.06 -3.64
CA ILE A 210 8.90 6.36 -2.21
C ILE A 210 7.76 7.34 -1.96
N THR A 211 6.67 6.88 -1.34
CA THR A 211 5.46 7.71 -1.16
C THR A 211 5.69 8.83 -0.14
N THR A 212 5.90 8.48 1.13
CA THR A 212 6.17 9.44 2.21
C THR A 212 7.20 8.87 3.18
N ILE A 213 7.87 9.74 3.94
CA ILE A 213 8.68 9.36 5.10
C ILE A 213 8.01 9.95 6.34
N GLY A 214 7.87 9.13 7.37
CA GLY A 214 7.32 9.51 8.66
C GLY A 214 7.67 8.45 9.70
N GLU A 215 7.42 8.76 10.97
CA GLU A 215 7.73 7.89 12.10
C GLU A 215 7.01 6.54 11.94
N GLU A 216 7.80 5.48 11.87
CA GLU A 216 7.36 4.09 11.77
C GLU A 216 8.55 3.19 12.14
N HIS A 217 8.35 2.22 13.05
CA HIS A 217 9.39 1.26 13.44
C HIS A 217 10.71 1.91 13.93
N MET A 218 10.63 3.08 14.59
CA MET A 218 11.79 3.83 15.09
C MET A 218 12.80 2.94 15.85
N ALA A 219 12.32 2.09 16.76
CA ALA A 219 13.17 1.19 17.55
C ALA A 219 13.95 0.15 16.71
N ALA A 220 13.47 -0.18 15.51
CA ALA A 220 14.09 -1.16 14.62
C ALA A 220 14.84 -0.52 13.44
N LEU A 221 14.51 0.74 13.12
CA LEU A 221 15.09 1.51 12.01
C LEU A 221 16.08 2.58 12.48
N GLY A 222 16.58 2.55 13.72
CA GLY A 222 17.66 3.45 14.16
C GLY A 222 17.18 4.74 14.84
N GLY A 223 15.87 4.93 15.00
CA GLY A 223 15.31 5.94 15.89
C GLY A 223 15.21 7.36 15.33
N SER A 224 15.34 7.56 14.02
CA SER A 224 15.22 8.87 13.38
C SER A 224 14.53 8.82 12.02
N LEU A 225 14.06 9.96 11.51
CA LEU A 225 13.46 10.02 10.16
C LEU A 225 14.50 9.78 9.06
N GLU A 226 15.75 10.19 9.28
CA GLU A 226 16.89 10.00 8.38
C GLU A 226 17.19 8.52 8.21
N THR A 227 17.29 7.78 9.30
CA THR A 227 17.55 6.33 9.28
C THR A 227 16.39 5.56 8.65
N ILE A 228 15.14 6.02 8.83
CA ILE A 228 13.98 5.51 8.09
C ILE A 228 14.09 5.81 6.59
N ALA A 229 14.50 7.03 6.22
CA ALA A 229 14.67 7.43 4.82
C ALA A 229 15.77 6.61 4.13
N GLU A 230 16.90 6.41 4.79
CA GLU A 230 17.99 5.55 4.33
C GLU A 230 17.49 4.12 4.09
N ALA A 231 16.80 3.53 5.07
CA ALA A 231 16.26 2.18 4.96
C ALA A 231 15.26 2.05 3.80
N LYS A 232 14.31 3.00 3.65
CA LYS A 232 13.31 2.99 2.57
C LYS A 232 13.96 3.27 1.20
N SER A 233 15.00 4.09 1.13
CA SER A 233 15.75 4.36 -0.10
C SER A 233 16.53 3.14 -0.62
N GLY A 234 16.66 2.08 0.18
CA GLY A 234 17.31 0.83 -0.22
C GLY A 234 16.62 0.06 -1.37
N ILE A 235 15.39 0.44 -1.74
CA ILE A 235 14.71 -0.10 -2.94
C ILE A 235 15.18 0.58 -4.24
N ILE A 236 15.94 1.67 -4.16
CA ILE A 236 16.46 2.38 -5.33
C ILE A 236 17.60 1.55 -5.93
N LYS A 237 17.48 1.22 -7.23
CA LYS A 237 18.44 0.39 -7.96
C LYS A 237 19.11 1.15 -9.09
N HIS A 238 20.30 0.70 -9.45
CA HIS A 238 21.18 1.38 -10.39
C HIS A 238 20.52 1.66 -11.75
N ALA A 239 20.63 2.89 -12.24
CA ALA A 239 20.11 3.37 -13.53
C ALA A 239 18.60 3.14 -13.73
N ARG A 240 17.83 3.12 -12.63
CA ARG A 240 16.36 3.02 -12.66
C ARG A 240 15.68 4.27 -12.13
N PRO A 241 14.58 4.72 -12.76
CA PRO A 241 13.90 5.94 -12.35
C PRO A 241 13.29 5.80 -10.95
N VAL A 242 13.25 6.92 -10.24
CA VAL A 242 12.69 7.04 -8.89
C VAL A 242 11.59 8.11 -8.89
N VAL A 243 10.41 7.76 -8.39
CA VAL A 243 9.34 8.73 -8.13
C VAL A 243 9.21 8.95 -6.62
N LEU A 244 9.34 10.21 -6.22
CA LEU A 244 9.20 10.63 -4.83
C LEU A 244 7.80 11.27 -4.67
N GLY A 245 6.94 10.66 -3.85
CA GLY A 245 5.55 11.06 -3.69
C GLY A 245 5.39 12.38 -2.94
N GLY A 246 6.00 12.47 -1.76
CA GLY A 246 6.08 13.69 -0.95
C GLY A 246 4.77 14.14 -0.28
N PRO A 247 4.79 15.31 0.37
CA PRO A 247 5.97 16.18 0.57
C PRO A 247 6.99 15.57 1.55
N PHE A 248 8.25 15.98 1.44
CA PHE A 248 9.34 15.58 2.34
C PHE A 248 9.94 16.80 3.04
N LEU A 249 10.54 16.60 4.21
CA LEU A 249 11.41 17.60 4.80
C LEU A 249 12.67 17.74 3.93
N PRO A 250 13.24 18.96 3.75
CA PRO A 250 14.37 19.16 2.83
C PRO A 250 15.56 18.24 3.07
N HIS A 251 15.92 17.97 4.33
CA HIS A 251 17.02 17.05 4.66
C HIS A 251 16.68 15.59 4.31
N ILE A 252 15.42 15.17 4.47
CA ILE A 252 14.95 13.84 4.10
C ILE A 252 14.96 13.68 2.57
N GLU A 253 14.45 14.67 1.84
CA GLU A 253 14.54 14.68 0.38
C GLU A 253 16.00 14.61 -0.09
N GLY A 254 16.90 15.34 0.57
CA GLY A 254 18.33 15.30 0.32
C GLY A 254 18.92 13.90 0.43
N ILE A 255 18.52 13.10 1.44
CA ILE A 255 18.94 11.70 1.60
C ILE A 255 18.46 10.86 0.41
N LEU A 256 17.17 10.97 0.05
CA LEU A 256 16.58 10.19 -1.04
C LEU A 256 17.23 10.53 -2.39
N ARG A 257 17.46 11.82 -2.67
CA ARG A 257 18.15 12.29 -3.89
C ARG A 257 19.60 11.87 -3.93
N SER A 258 20.32 11.94 -2.80
CA SER A 258 21.71 11.48 -2.70
C SER A 258 21.81 9.98 -2.97
N LYS A 259 20.87 9.18 -2.46
CA LYS A 259 20.80 7.75 -2.76
C LYS A 259 20.58 7.51 -4.26
N ALA A 260 19.63 8.21 -4.87
CA ALA A 260 19.37 8.08 -6.30
C ALA A 260 20.58 8.50 -7.16
N ALA A 261 21.25 9.59 -6.81
CA ALA A 261 22.48 10.03 -7.47
C ALA A 261 23.59 8.97 -7.38
N SER A 262 23.78 8.36 -6.21
CA SER A 262 24.75 7.25 -6.03
C SER A 262 24.44 6.02 -6.89
N MET A 263 23.16 5.85 -7.26
CA MET A 263 22.67 4.78 -8.12
C MET A 263 22.57 5.21 -9.59
N SER A 264 23.03 6.41 -9.98
CA SER A 264 22.86 6.94 -11.34
C SER A 264 21.38 6.94 -11.81
N SER A 265 20.47 7.18 -10.87
CA SER A 265 19.02 7.11 -11.08
C SER A 265 18.41 8.51 -11.21
N SER A 266 17.57 8.71 -12.23
CA SER A 266 16.78 9.94 -12.37
C SER A 266 15.69 10.01 -11.30
N VAL A 267 15.43 11.20 -10.77
CA VAL A 267 14.41 11.45 -9.75
C VAL A 267 13.36 12.39 -10.29
N VAL A 268 12.09 12.08 -10.05
CA VAL A 268 10.96 12.99 -10.23
C VAL A 268 10.24 13.16 -8.90
N LEU A 269 9.95 14.42 -8.53
CA LEU A 269 9.21 14.74 -7.31
C LEU A 269 7.75 15.03 -7.65
N ALA A 270 6.85 14.12 -7.28
CA ALA A 270 5.43 14.24 -7.56
C ALA A 270 4.72 15.31 -6.72
N SER A 271 5.33 15.76 -5.61
CA SER A 271 4.81 16.85 -4.77
C SER A 271 5.28 18.24 -5.20
N ASN A 272 5.95 18.38 -6.36
CA ASN A 272 6.50 19.66 -6.77
C ASN A 272 5.40 20.67 -7.16
N ILE A 273 5.69 21.96 -6.96
CA ILE A 273 4.75 23.10 -6.99
C ILE A 273 4.14 23.35 -8.39
N GLY A 274 4.71 22.78 -9.46
CA GLY A 274 4.18 22.80 -10.83
C GLY A 274 3.07 21.79 -11.13
N SER A 275 2.80 20.84 -10.22
CA SER A 275 1.63 19.96 -10.33
C SER A 275 0.42 20.71 -9.77
N SER A 276 -0.33 21.43 -10.62
CA SER A 276 -1.52 22.21 -10.20
C SER A 276 -2.72 21.30 -9.91
N SER A 277 -2.50 20.19 -9.20
CA SER A 277 -3.58 19.30 -8.81
C SER A 277 -4.38 19.94 -7.68
N SER A 278 -5.69 20.04 -7.87
CA SER A 278 -6.57 20.72 -6.92
C SER A 278 -7.86 19.94 -6.73
N ILE A 279 -8.38 19.96 -5.51
CA ILE A 279 -9.70 19.39 -5.21
C ILE A 279 -10.74 20.48 -5.49
N LYS A 280 -11.68 20.18 -6.38
CA LYS A 280 -12.81 21.06 -6.70
C LYS A 280 -13.95 20.91 -5.70
N GLY A 281 -14.12 19.72 -5.15
CA GLY A 281 -15.16 19.43 -4.17
C GLY A 281 -15.51 17.94 -4.12
N ILE A 282 -16.54 17.62 -3.35
CA ILE A 282 -17.10 16.27 -3.26
C ILE A 282 -18.44 16.29 -4.00
N ILE A 283 -18.64 15.32 -4.88
CA ILE A 283 -19.87 15.18 -5.67
C ILE A 283 -20.45 13.78 -5.47
N ASN A 284 -21.77 13.66 -5.56
CA ASN A 284 -22.46 12.37 -5.59
C ASN A 284 -22.73 11.97 -7.04
N LYS A 285 -22.21 10.82 -7.47
CA LYS A 285 -22.35 10.32 -8.85
C LYS A 285 -23.24 9.07 -8.83
N ASN A 286 -24.35 9.12 -9.56
CA ASN A 286 -25.35 8.03 -9.59
C ASN A 286 -24.69 6.66 -9.84
N GLY A 287 -25.02 5.68 -9.01
CA GLY A 287 -24.48 4.31 -9.08
C GLY A 287 -23.02 4.14 -8.62
N ILE A 288 -22.31 5.23 -8.30
CA ILE A 288 -20.92 5.21 -7.85
C ILE A 288 -20.78 5.67 -6.39
N GLY A 289 -21.64 6.59 -5.96
CA GLY A 289 -21.62 7.20 -4.63
C GLY A 289 -20.80 8.50 -4.58
N LEU A 290 -20.38 8.88 -3.39
CA LEU A 290 -19.57 10.07 -3.16
C LEU A 290 -18.17 9.91 -3.75
N CYS A 291 -17.70 10.93 -4.48
CA CYS A 291 -16.37 11.00 -5.04
C CYS A 291 -15.79 12.41 -4.93
N GLN A 292 -14.46 12.50 -4.91
CA GLN A 292 -13.70 13.75 -4.92
C GLN A 292 -13.43 14.14 -6.37
N SER A 293 -14.00 15.27 -6.80
CA SER A 293 -13.66 15.87 -8.08
C SER A 293 -12.37 16.66 -7.95
N CYS A 294 -11.40 16.36 -8.81
CA CYS A 294 -10.11 17.03 -8.83
C CYS A 294 -9.60 17.27 -10.25
N ASP A 295 -8.78 18.30 -10.39
CA ASP A 295 -7.93 18.46 -11.57
C ASP A 295 -6.55 17.86 -11.25
N ILE A 296 -5.96 17.18 -12.21
CA ILE A 296 -4.61 16.62 -12.13
C ILE A 296 -3.83 17.14 -13.33
N VAL A 297 -2.81 17.94 -13.06
CA VAL A 297 -1.90 18.45 -14.08
C VAL A 297 -0.49 18.05 -13.68
N ILE A 298 0.23 17.42 -14.60
CA ILE A 298 1.61 16.99 -14.43
C ILE A 298 2.43 17.66 -15.52
N GLN A 299 3.47 18.38 -15.09
CA GLN A 299 4.41 19.08 -15.98
C GLN A 299 5.74 18.31 -16.03
N ASP A 300 6.46 18.44 -17.15
CA ASP A 300 7.83 17.96 -17.23
C ASP A 300 8.74 18.97 -16.55
N GLU A 301 9.64 18.52 -15.67
CA GLU A 301 10.66 19.41 -15.09
C GLU A 301 11.63 19.97 -16.16
N LYS A 302 11.63 19.41 -17.38
CA LYS A 302 12.51 19.81 -18.49
C LYS A 302 11.82 20.56 -19.64
N ASP A 303 10.50 20.61 -19.67
CA ASP A 303 9.72 21.27 -20.74
C ASP A 303 8.46 21.94 -20.17
N ASP A 304 8.54 23.26 -19.99
CA ASP A 304 7.47 24.10 -19.41
C ASP A 304 6.36 24.47 -20.41
N VAL A 305 6.45 24.05 -21.68
CA VAL A 305 5.53 24.54 -22.73
C VAL A 305 4.22 23.76 -22.76
N LYS A 306 4.21 22.49 -22.35
CA LYS A 306 2.99 21.67 -22.35
C LYS A 306 2.99 20.64 -21.21
N PRO A 307 1.88 20.51 -20.45
CA PRO A 307 1.78 19.46 -19.44
C PRO A 307 1.88 18.06 -20.09
N ILE A 308 2.59 17.16 -19.41
CA ILE A 308 2.70 15.73 -19.78
C ILE A 308 1.32 15.07 -19.67
N VAL A 309 0.54 15.47 -18.65
CA VAL A 309 -0.82 14.99 -18.40
C VAL A 309 -1.65 16.17 -17.91
N GLU A 310 -2.83 16.37 -18.50
CA GLU A 310 -3.80 17.36 -18.06
C GLU A 310 -5.19 16.72 -18.02
N LEU A 311 -5.66 16.42 -16.81
CA LEU A 311 -6.94 15.77 -16.57
C LEU A 311 -7.84 16.68 -15.72
N GLY A 312 -8.83 17.29 -16.36
CA GLY A 312 -9.88 18.03 -15.66
C GLY A 312 -10.96 17.13 -15.08
N ASN A 313 -11.51 17.48 -13.91
CA ASN A 313 -12.69 16.84 -13.30
C ASN A 313 -12.58 15.30 -13.16
N VAL A 314 -11.42 14.80 -12.76
CA VAL A 314 -11.23 13.38 -12.41
C VAL A 314 -11.99 13.09 -11.11
N ASN A 315 -12.74 11.99 -11.08
CA ASN A 315 -13.59 11.63 -9.95
C ASN A 315 -12.96 10.50 -9.11
N LEU A 316 -12.16 10.85 -8.10
CA LEU A 316 -11.52 9.86 -7.23
C LEU A 316 -12.52 9.33 -6.19
N ARG A 317 -12.66 8.00 -6.10
CA ARG A 317 -13.51 7.35 -5.08
C ARG A 317 -12.86 7.27 -3.69
N MET A 318 -11.56 7.54 -3.62
CA MET A 318 -10.79 7.59 -2.38
C MET A 318 -10.51 9.05 -2.05
N LEU A 319 -11.05 9.55 -0.94
CA LEU A 319 -11.09 10.97 -0.64
C LEU A 319 -9.87 11.49 0.13
N GLY A 320 -9.60 12.79 -0.02
CA GLY A 320 -8.60 13.56 0.70
C GLY A 320 -7.39 13.96 -0.13
N HIS A 321 -6.72 15.04 0.29
CA HIS A 321 -5.50 15.55 -0.33
C HIS A 321 -4.41 14.49 -0.46
N HIS A 322 -4.23 13.66 0.57
CA HIS A 322 -3.27 12.55 0.52
C HIS A 322 -3.61 11.48 -0.52
N GLN A 323 -4.90 11.21 -0.81
CA GLN A 323 -5.28 10.30 -1.90
C GLN A 323 -5.08 10.93 -3.26
N LEU A 324 -5.34 12.23 -3.39
CA LEU A 324 -4.94 13.00 -4.58
C LEU A 324 -3.42 12.91 -4.80
N GLN A 325 -2.62 13.09 -3.74
CA GLN A 325 -1.16 12.96 -3.84
C GLN A 325 -0.72 11.55 -4.25
N ASN A 326 -1.35 10.50 -3.71
CA ASN A 326 -1.09 9.12 -4.13
C ASN A 326 -1.48 8.87 -5.61
N ALA A 327 -2.59 9.46 -6.06
CA ALA A 327 -3.03 9.38 -7.46
C ALA A 327 -2.07 10.12 -8.41
N VAL A 328 -1.62 11.32 -8.05
CA VAL A 328 -0.61 12.08 -8.78
C VAL A 328 0.70 11.29 -8.85
N THR A 329 1.17 10.76 -7.71
CA THR A 329 2.37 9.91 -7.63
C THR A 329 2.29 8.71 -8.56
N ALA A 330 1.14 8.02 -8.60
CA ALA A 330 0.90 6.90 -9.51
C ALA A 330 0.91 7.33 -10.98
N THR A 331 0.41 8.53 -11.29
CA THR A 331 0.31 9.04 -12.66
C THR A 331 1.68 9.39 -13.24
N TYR A 332 2.63 9.86 -12.43
CA TYR A 332 4.02 10.08 -12.85
C TYR A 332 4.73 8.80 -13.35
N LEU A 333 4.24 7.62 -12.96
CA LEU A 333 4.82 6.33 -13.35
C LEU A 333 4.30 5.80 -14.69
N ARG A 334 3.77 6.69 -15.55
CA ARG A 334 3.25 6.36 -16.88
C ARG A 334 4.19 5.42 -17.63
N TRP A 335 3.83 4.14 -17.65
CA TRP A 335 4.65 3.11 -18.26
C TRP A 335 4.34 3.02 -19.75
N GLY A 336 5.29 3.41 -20.61
CA GLY A 336 5.14 3.26 -22.05
C GLY A 336 3.95 4.04 -22.63
N ARG A 337 3.04 3.34 -23.32
CA ARG A 337 1.98 3.95 -24.17
C ARG A 337 0.64 4.22 -23.46
N VAL A 338 0.59 4.25 -22.12
CA VAL A 338 -0.68 4.56 -21.41
C VAL A 338 -1.19 5.93 -21.86
N THR A 339 -2.45 6.02 -22.26
CA THR A 339 -3.08 7.28 -22.70
C THR A 339 -3.68 8.04 -21.52
N ASP A 340 -3.93 9.34 -21.70
CA ASP A 340 -4.61 10.17 -20.71
C ASP A 340 -6.01 9.61 -20.36
N GLU A 341 -6.68 9.01 -21.33
CA GLU A 341 -7.95 8.31 -21.12
C GLU A 341 -7.79 7.07 -20.22
N ALA A 342 -6.77 6.24 -20.47
CA ALA A 342 -6.46 5.11 -19.61
C ALA A 342 -6.10 5.55 -18.18
N ILE A 343 -5.37 6.65 -18.02
CA ILE A 343 -5.08 7.25 -16.72
C ILE A 343 -6.39 7.63 -16.02
N ARG A 344 -7.27 8.37 -16.70
CA ARG A 344 -8.58 8.76 -16.15
C ARG A 344 -9.39 7.53 -15.72
N ILE A 345 -9.56 6.55 -16.60
CA ILE A 345 -10.31 5.32 -16.31
C ILE A 345 -9.71 4.60 -15.10
N GLY A 346 -8.38 4.48 -15.04
CA GLY A 346 -7.70 3.85 -13.92
C GLY A 346 -7.92 4.58 -12.59
N LEU A 347 -7.77 5.90 -12.59
CA LEU A 347 -7.98 6.73 -11.41
C LEU A 347 -9.43 6.70 -10.90
N GLU A 348 -10.42 6.86 -11.79
CA GLU A 348 -11.84 6.92 -11.40
C GLU A 348 -12.41 5.58 -10.94
N ASN A 349 -11.84 4.46 -11.42
CA ASN A 349 -12.27 3.12 -11.02
C ASN A 349 -11.54 2.57 -9.79
N THR A 350 -10.47 3.23 -9.34
CA THR A 350 -9.70 2.75 -8.19
C THR A 350 -10.52 2.77 -6.91
N ARG A 351 -10.55 1.64 -6.23
CA ARG A 351 -11.12 1.45 -4.89
C ARG A 351 -10.14 0.66 -4.04
N LEU A 352 -10.09 0.97 -2.75
CA LEU A 352 -9.33 0.18 -1.78
C LEU A 352 -10.12 0.16 -0.49
N LEU A 353 -10.49 -1.04 -0.03
CA LEU A 353 -11.34 -1.22 1.14
C LEU A 353 -10.72 -0.53 2.36
N GLY A 354 -11.52 0.23 3.09
CA GLY A 354 -11.08 0.92 4.31
C GLY A 354 -10.05 2.04 4.07
N ARG A 355 -10.02 2.68 2.90
CA ARG A 355 -9.17 3.85 2.64
C ARG A 355 -9.99 5.04 2.17
N SER A 356 -10.45 5.84 3.12
CA SER A 356 -11.33 7.00 2.90
C SER A 356 -12.46 6.68 1.91
N GLN A 357 -13.11 5.55 2.13
CA GLN A 357 -14.11 4.96 1.25
C GLN A 357 -15.50 5.22 1.81
N PHE A 358 -16.35 5.92 1.06
CA PHE A 358 -17.77 5.92 1.36
C PHE A 358 -18.42 4.65 0.84
N LEU A 359 -19.26 4.05 1.68
CA LEU A 359 -20.10 2.94 1.28
C LEU A 359 -21.23 3.41 0.38
N THR A 360 -21.63 2.57 -0.56
CA THR A 360 -22.85 2.77 -1.33
C THR A 360 -24.07 2.65 -0.40
N PRO A 361 -25.25 3.19 -0.79
CA PRO A 361 -26.48 2.98 -0.05
C PRO A 361 -26.78 1.49 0.21
N GLU A 362 -26.57 0.64 -0.80
CA GLU A 362 -26.76 -0.81 -0.70
C GLU A 362 -25.78 -1.48 0.29
N GLU A 363 -24.50 -1.06 0.29
CA GLU A 363 -23.51 -1.51 1.26
C GLU A 363 -23.87 -1.05 2.68
N ALA A 364 -24.37 0.18 2.85
CA ALA A 364 -24.83 0.69 4.14
C ALA A 364 -26.08 -0.04 4.65
N GLU A 365 -27.02 -0.38 3.76
CA GLU A 365 -28.18 -1.22 4.07
C GLU A 365 -27.78 -2.62 4.52
N THR A 366 -26.78 -3.22 3.86
CA THR A 366 -26.20 -4.51 4.25
C THR A 366 -25.61 -4.47 5.68
N LEU A 367 -25.09 -3.32 6.10
CA LEU A 367 -24.64 -3.07 7.48
C LEU A 367 -25.76 -2.65 8.45
N GLN A 368 -27.03 -2.72 8.03
CA GLN A 368 -28.19 -2.29 8.81
C GLN A 368 -28.14 -0.81 9.20
N LEU A 369 -27.55 0.03 8.34
CA LEU A 369 -27.45 1.48 8.50
C LEU A 369 -28.17 2.21 7.34
N PRO A 370 -29.48 1.96 7.12
CA PRO A 370 -30.21 2.55 6.00
C PRO A 370 -30.24 4.09 6.12
N GLY A 371 -30.00 4.77 4.99
CA GLY A 371 -29.97 6.23 4.92
C GLY A 371 -28.75 6.89 5.59
N ALA A 372 -27.83 6.11 6.17
CA ALA A 372 -26.59 6.64 6.72
C ALA A 372 -25.53 6.80 5.64
N THR A 373 -24.79 7.90 5.68
CA THR A 373 -23.54 8.04 4.92
C THR A 373 -22.40 7.45 5.76
N VAL A 374 -21.83 6.32 5.31
CA VAL A 374 -20.82 5.57 6.08
C VAL A 374 -19.45 5.73 5.42
N LEU A 375 -18.48 6.27 6.17
CA LEU A 375 -17.08 6.36 5.76
C LEU A 375 -16.27 5.26 6.46
N LEU A 376 -15.62 4.40 5.67
CA LEU A 376 -14.63 3.43 6.14
C LEU A 376 -13.22 3.94 5.93
N ASP A 377 -12.45 4.01 7.01
CA ASP A 377 -11.04 4.38 6.96
C ASP A 377 -10.21 3.61 8.00
N GLY A 378 -9.09 3.05 7.57
CA GLY A 378 -8.08 2.37 8.36
C GLY A 378 -7.00 3.31 8.91
N VAL A 379 -7.31 4.60 9.14
CA VAL A 379 -6.42 5.52 9.88
C VAL A 379 -6.12 4.92 11.26
N PHE A 380 -4.84 4.72 11.52
CA PHE A 380 -4.31 4.30 12.82
C PHE A 380 -3.66 5.49 13.54
N GLU A 381 -3.83 5.56 14.86
CA GLU A 381 -3.11 6.49 15.74
C GLU A 381 -1.94 5.77 16.41
N GLU A 382 -0.74 6.35 16.36
CA GLU A 382 0.32 6.02 17.33
C GLU A 382 0.14 6.91 18.56
N GLU A 383 0.16 6.31 19.76
CA GLU A 383 0.26 7.03 21.02
C GLU A 383 1.66 7.66 21.13
N ASN A 384 1.74 8.99 21.15
CA ASN A 384 2.98 9.67 21.55
C ASN A 384 3.23 9.45 23.05
N VAL A 385 4.50 9.42 23.44
CA VAL A 385 5.02 9.25 24.82
C VAL A 385 4.38 10.23 25.84
N PHE A 386 3.74 11.30 25.36
CA PHE A 386 3.09 12.33 26.18
C PHE A 386 1.55 12.18 26.30
N GLY A 387 0.95 11.06 25.88
CA GLY A 387 -0.46 10.75 26.15
C GLY A 387 -1.50 11.61 25.39
N ASN A 388 -1.07 12.52 24.51
CA ASN A 388 -1.97 13.27 23.62
C ASN A 388 -2.26 12.46 22.35
N LYS A 389 -3.50 11.96 22.25
CA LYS A 389 -4.05 11.27 21.06
C LYS A 389 -4.71 12.29 20.12
N THR A 390 -4.37 12.23 18.84
CA THR A 390 -4.80 13.23 17.84
C THR A 390 -5.77 12.62 16.82
N VAL A 391 -6.99 12.26 17.25
CA VAL A 391 -8.12 12.13 16.31
C VAL A 391 -8.82 13.48 16.30
N SER A 392 -8.48 14.37 15.37
CA SER A 392 -9.32 15.58 15.23
C SER A 392 -9.23 16.37 13.92
N SER A 393 -8.13 16.36 13.14
CA SER A 393 -8.07 17.21 11.93
C SER A 393 -8.54 16.51 10.65
N PHE A 394 -8.17 15.24 10.44
CA PHE A 394 -8.36 14.50 9.18
C PHE A 394 -9.83 14.25 8.81
N VAL A 395 -10.57 13.56 9.69
CA VAL A 395 -12.00 13.27 9.50
C VAL A 395 -12.80 14.56 9.52
N ARG A 396 -12.40 15.56 10.32
CA ARG A 396 -13.05 16.88 10.31
C ARG A 396 -12.86 17.59 8.97
N GLN A 397 -11.64 17.73 8.45
CA GLN A 397 -11.40 18.38 7.15
C GLN A 397 -12.14 17.70 5.98
N GLN A 398 -12.24 16.37 5.99
CA GLN A 398 -12.98 15.67 4.94
C GLN A 398 -14.50 15.84 5.06
N ILE A 399 -15.03 15.89 6.28
CA ILE A 399 -16.48 15.98 6.51
C ILE A 399 -16.99 17.43 6.56
N THR A 400 -16.19 18.41 7.00
CA THR A 400 -16.60 19.82 7.08
C THR A 400 -16.83 20.47 5.73
N ASN A 401 -16.25 19.89 4.66
CA ASN A 401 -16.42 20.36 3.28
C ASN A 401 -17.49 19.58 2.50
N ILE A 402 -18.18 18.64 3.15
CA ILE A 402 -19.35 17.96 2.58
C ILE A 402 -20.57 18.75 3.03
N GLU A 403 -21.06 19.64 2.17
CA GLU A 403 -22.42 20.14 2.32
C GLU A 403 -23.38 18.96 2.07
N PHE A 404 -24.09 18.54 3.11
CA PHE A 404 -25.12 17.50 3.05
C PHE A 404 -26.45 18.07 2.59
#